data_AF-A0A420DX17-F1
#
_entry.id   AF-A0A420DX17-F1
#
_cell.length_a   1.000
_cell.length_b   1.000
_cell.length_c   1.000
_cell.angle_alpha   90.00
_cell.angle_beta   90.00
_cell.angle_gamma   90.00
#
_symmetry.space_group_name_H-M   'P 1'
#
loop_
_entity.id
_entity.type
_entity.pdbx_description
1 polymer ?
#
loop_
_entity_poly.entity_id
_entity_poly.type
_entity_poly.pdbx_seq_one_letter_code
_entity_poly.pdbx_strand_id
1 'polypeptide(L)'
;MKKLIIFFVLISQIIVAQKEVTHVVYFETDEFDVPSTEHYRLLLFLSEIETLDIQKISIYGFTDDRGSDSYNMVLSQNRANSIKTIFSNNEFDEDIITNVDGKGEILLKLVKEEDLHRIRGLNRKVEIIVKPYSPPRVKKVVTKKPDIKEVLKGEVKAGDKFTLDNILFKTGYSYLLPESKKTLEDVAKALLEREDIYFTIQGHVCCTKHSRDAIDRKTKKRNLSVARAKYIYDYLAKKGINKRRMKYVGMRRKFPLGGEPKYDRRVEILITYIGKNN
;
A
#
# COMPACT_ATOMS: atom_id res chain seq x y z
N MET A 1 -37.32 -44.24 32.77
CA MET A 1 -36.95 -44.02 31.36
C MET A 1 -37.23 -42.57 30.99
N LYS A 2 -36.30 -41.95 30.25
CA LYS A 2 -36.46 -40.71 29.47
C LYS A 2 -36.70 -39.43 30.29
N LYS A 3 -35.65 -38.60 30.36
CA LYS A 3 -35.64 -37.13 30.25
C LYS A 3 -34.51 -36.56 31.11
N LEU A 4 -33.25 -36.67 30.66
CA LEU A 4 -32.20 -35.76 31.13
C LEU A 4 -30.96 -35.77 30.22
N ILE A 5 -31.13 -35.77 28.89
CA ILE A 5 -30.00 -35.60 27.96
C ILE A 5 -30.45 -34.71 26.79
N ILE A 6 -30.96 -33.51 27.07
CA ILE A 6 -31.11 -32.45 26.06
C ILE A 6 -30.94 -31.09 26.75
N PHE A 7 -29.74 -30.78 27.26
CA PHE A 7 -29.44 -29.41 27.68
C PHE A 7 -27.93 -29.07 27.65
N PHE A 8 -27.15 -29.61 26.72
CA PHE A 8 -25.72 -29.27 26.64
C PHE A 8 -25.15 -29.20 25.22
N VAL A 9 -25.94 -28.70 24.26
CA VAL A 9 -25.45 -28.44 22.89
C VAL A 9 -25.94 -27.08 22.38
N LEU A 10 -25.82 -26.03 23.20
CA LEU A 10 -26.25 -24.68 22.80
C LEU A 10 -25.30 -23.55 23.25
N ILE A 11 -24.02 -23.83 23.49
CA ILE A 11 -23.07 -22.84 24.07
C ILE A 11 -21.81 -22.56 23.20
N SER A 12 -21.70 -22.98 21.93
CA SER A 12 -20.46 -22.68 21.19
C SER A 12 -20.58 -22.24 19.73
N GLN A 13 -21.75 -21.78 19.28
CA GLN A 13 -21.81 -21.00 18.03
C GLN A 13 -21.53 -19.52 18.34
N ILE A 14 -20.35 -19.22 18.89
CA ILE A 14 -19.80 -17.86 18.80
C ILE A 14 -19.34 -17.71 17.35
N ILE A 15 -20.28 -17.35 16.48
CA ILE A 15 -19.98 -16.89 15.13
C ILE A 15 -19.16 -15.62 15.32
N VAL A 16 -17.83 -15.73 15.20
CA VAL A 16 -16.96 -14.57 15.08
C VAL A 16 -17.20 -13.99 13.69
N ALA A 17 -18.25 -13.19 13.55
CA ALA A 17 -18.41 -12.34 12.39
C ALA A 17 -17.26 -11.33 12.42
N GLN A 18 -16.24 -11.52 11.58
CA GLN A 18 -15.22 -10.48 11.40
C GLN A 18 -15.91 -9.26 10.81
N LYS A 19 -15.95 -8.20 11.62
CA LYS A 19 -16.65 -6.95 11.36
C LYS A 19 -15.94 -6.19 10.25
N GLU A 20 -16.69 -5.70 9.28
CA GLU A 20 -16.18 -4.77 8.28
C GLU A 20 -15.59 -3.54 8.98
N VAL A 21 -14.44 -3.06 8.50
CA VAL A 21 -13.79 -1.87 9.04
C VAL A 21 -14.27 -0.67 8.22
N THR A 22 -14.89 0.29 8.88
CA THR A 22 -15.45 1.47 8.22
C THR A 22 -14.72 2.74 8.62
N HIS A 23 -14.62 3.68 7.67
CA HIS A 23 -14.11 5.01 7.89
C HIS A 23 -14.96 6.02 7.13
N VAL A 24 -15.17 7.19 7.72
CA VAL A 24 -15.97 8.26 7.12
C VAL A 24 -15.09 9.49 6.97
N VAL A 25 -15.13 10.09 5.78
CA VAL A 25 -14.40 11.30 5.43
C VAL A 25 -15.42 12.40 5.15
N TYR A 26 -15.34 13.53 5.86
CA TYR A 26 -16.27 14.65 5.68
C TYR A 26 -15.73 15.70 4.70
N PHE A 27 -16.66 16.45 4.08
CA PHE A 27 -16.36 17.44 3.05
C PHE A 27 -17.06 18.78 3.32
N GLU A 28 -16.44 19.85 2.84
CA GLU A 28 -17.05 21.17 2.84
C GLU A 28 -18.19 21.26 1.81
N THR A 29 -18.98 22.31 1.94
CA THR A 29 -20.11 22.56 1.03
C THR A 29 -19.57 22.78 -0.37
N ASP A 30 -20.17 22.13 -1.36
CA ASP A 30 -19.81 22.25 -2.77
C ASP A 30 -18.38 21.81 -3.16
N GLU A 31 -17.65 21.19 -2.24
CA GLU A 31 -16.26 20.78 -2.48
C GLU A 31 -16.10 19.26 -2.55
N PHE A 32 -15.13 18.81 -3.36
CA PHE A 32 -14.68 17.41 -3.44
C PHE A 32 -13.20 17.23 -3.08
N ASP A 33 -12.49 18.32 -2.77
CA ASP A 33 -11.16 18.26 -2.19
C ASP A 33 -11.28 17.86 -0.72
N VAL A 34 -10.40 16.96 -0.28
CA VAL A 34 -10.45 16.46 1.10
C VAL A 34 -9.79 17.49 2.02
N PRO A 35 -10.51 18.00 3.04
CA PRO A 35 -9.94 18.94 4.01
C PRO A 35 -8.68 18.37 4.68
N SER A 36 -7.71 19.22 5.02
CA SER A 36 -6.42 18.77 5.57
C SER A 36 -6.58 17.85 6.78
N THR A 37 -7.49 18.18 7.70
CA THR A 37 -7.81 17.38 8.90
C THR A 37 -8.27 15.97 8.55
N GLU A 38 -9.25 15.88 7.66
CA GLU A 38 -9.83 14.63 7.17
C GLU A 38 -8.81 13.81 6.35
N HIS A 39 -7.95 14.49 5.60
CA HIS A 39 -6.85 13.85 4.88
C HIS A 39 -5.88 13.16 5.84
N TYR A 40 -5.49 13.79 6.96
CA TYR A 40 -4.63 13.13 7.97
C TYR A 40 -5.32 11.95 8.66
N ARG A 41 -6.62 12.06 8.97
CA ARG A 41 -7.41 10.96 9.55
C ARG A 41 -7.50 9.77 8.60
N LEU A 42 -7.72 10.04 7.31
CA LEU A 42 -7.73 9.01 6.29
C LEU A 42 -6.37 8.32 6.19
N LEU A 43 -5.26 9.06 6.25
CA LEU A 43 -3.93 8.46 6.23
C LEU A 43 -3.67 7.53 7.43
N LEU A 44 -4.16 7.87 8.62
CA LEU A 44 -4.08 7.00 9.79
C LEU A 44 -4.88 5.72 9.56
N PHE A 45 -6.11 5.83 9.06
CA PHE A 45 -6.94 4.69 8.71
C PHE A 45 -6.26 3.78 7.67
N LEU A 46 -5.66 4.35 6.63
CA LEU A 46 -4.89 3.60 5.62
C LEU A 46 -3.73 2.82 6.26
N SER A 47 -3.05 3.39 7.25
CA SER A 47 -1.96 2.70 7.97
C SER A 47 -2.48 1.52 8.80
N GLU A 48 -3.67 1.63 9.38
CA GLU A 48 -4.27 0.54 10.18
C GLU A 48 -4.64 -0.65 9.29
N ILE A 49 -5.29 -0.38 8.15
CA ILE A 49 -5.77 -1.43 7.25
C ILE A 49 -4.64 -2.05 6.40
N GLU A 50 -3.47 -1.42 6.29
CA GLU A 50 -2.34 -1.95 5.52
C GLU A 50 -1.86 -3.33 6.01
N THR A 51 -2.07 -3.63 7.30
CA THR A 51 -1.69 -4.92 7.89
C THR A 51 -2.70 -6.04 7.64
N LEU A 52 -3.90 -5.69 7.16
CA LEU A 52 -5.01 -6.63 6.95
C LEU A 52 -4.88 -7.36 5.61
N ASP A 53 -5.34 -8.61 5.57
CA ASP A 53 -5.55 -9.32 4.30
C ASP A 53 -6.89 -8.87 3.69
N ILE A 54 -6.85 -7.78 2.94
CA ILE A 54 -8.05 -7.13 2.40
C ILE A 54 -8.62 -7.96 1.24
N GLN A 55 -9.91 -8.31 1.35
CA GLN A 55 -10.69 -8.92 0.27
C GLN A 55 -11.26 -7.86 -0.67
N LYS A 56 -11.85 -6.80 -0.09
CA LYS A 56 -12.63 -5.82 -0.85
C LYS A 56 -12.60 -4.46 -0.17
N ILE A 57 -12.49 -3.40 -0.96
CA ILE A 57 -12.72 -2.01 -0.56
C ILE A 57 -13.88 -1.45 -1.36
N SER A 58 -14.81 -0.79 -0.68
CA SER A 58 -15.93 -0.05 -1.28
C SER A 58 -15.88 1.41 -0.82
N ILE A 59 -16.10 2.33 -1.75
CA ILE A 59 -16.06 3.78 -1.52
C ILE A 59 -17.37 4.37 -2.03
N TYR A 60 -18.16 4.98 -1.13
CA TYR A 60 -19.46 5.57 -1.46
C TYR A 60 -19.50 7.04 -1.08
N GLY A 61 -19.66 7.92 -2.06
CA GLY A 61 -19.75 9.36 -1.83
C GLY A 61 -21.19 9.83 -1.72
N PHE A 62 -21.38 10.88 -0.92
CA PHE A 62 -22.70 11.46 -0.63
C PHE A 62 -22.62 12.99 -0.58
N THR A 63 -23.78 13.63 -0.80
CA THR A 63 -24.00 15.07 -0.59
C THR A 63 -25.09 15.31 0.44
N ASP A 64 -25.25 16.58 0.85
CA ASP A 64 -26.45 16.99 1.56
C ASP A 64 -27.62 17.22 0.59
N ASP A 65 -28.77 17.66 1.13
CA ASP A 65 -30.07 17.86 0.46
C ASP A 65 -30.13 19.10 -0.45
N ARG A 66 -29.02 19.79 -0.68
CA ARG A 66 -29.00 21.03 -1.46
C ARG A 66 -28.49 20.77 -2.87
N GLY A 67 -29.07 21.45 -3.85
CA GLY A 67 -28.71 21.28 -5.26
C GLY A 67 -29.73 20.42 -6.01
N SER A 68 -29.46 20.18 -7.29
CA SER A 68 -30.28 19.23 -8.08
C SER A 68 -29.72 17.82 -7.93
N ASP A 69 -30.57 16.80 -8.06
CA ASP A 69 -30.17 15.39 -8.03
C ASP A 69 -29.01 15.10 -9.00
N SER A 70 -29.08 15.66 -10.22
CA SER A 70 -28.05 15.50 -11.24
C SER A 70 -26.69 16.08 -10.81
N TYR A 71 -26.72 17.25 -10.15
CA TYR A 71 -25.53 17.89 -9.62
C TYR A 71 -24.95 17.08 -8.45
N ASN A 72 -25.80 16.68 -7.52
CA ASN A 72 -25.44 15.91 -6.34
C ASN A 72 -24.85 14.54 -6.70
N MET A 73 -25.35 13.91 -7.76
CA MET A 73 -24.78 12.68 -8.30
C MET A 73 -23.33 12.89 -8.80
N VAL A 74 -23.07 13.96 -9.54
CA VAL A 74 -21.71 14.28 -10.03
C VAL A 74 -20.78 14.64 -8.87
N LEU A 75 -21.21 15.50 -7.95
CA LEU A 75 -20.40 15.93 -6.81
C LEU A 75 -20.04 14.75 -5.89
N SER A 76 -21.01 13.90 -5.55
CA SER A 76 -20.76 12.69 -4.75
C SER A 76 -19.81 11.72 -5.44
N GLN A 77 -19.89 11.56 -6.77
CA GLN A 77 -18.96 10.74 -7.53
C GLN A 77 -17.54 11.32 -7.52
N ASN A 78 -17.40 12.64 -7.66
CA ASN A 78 -16.10 13.31 -7.58
C ASN A 78 -15.46 13.13 -6.20
N ARG A 79 -16.24 13.23 -5.12
CA ARG A 79 -15.75 12.93 -3.75
C ARG A 79 -15.25 11.48 -3.63
N ALA A 80 -16.01 10.51 -4.12
CA ALA A 80 -15.59 9.10 -4.12
C ALA A 80 -14.28 8.90 -4.91
N ASN A 81 -14.13 9.58 -6.06
CA ASN A 81 -12.92 9.56 -6.88
C ASN A 81 -11.71 10.22 -6.18
N SER A 82 -11.92 11.29 -5.41
CA SER A 82 -10.86 11.90 -4.58
C SER A 82 -10.32 10.90 -3.58
N ILE A 83 -11.19 10.17 -2.89
CA ILE A 83 -10.78 9.12 -1.95
C ILE A 83 -10.05 7.98 -2.67
N LYS A 84 -10.60 7.48 -3.79
CA LYS A 84 -9.92 6.47 -4.62
C LYS A 84 -8.50 6.90 -5.00
N THR A 85 -8.33 8.16 -5.40
CA THR A 85 -7.03 8.73 -5.75
C THR A 85 -6.06 8.72 -4.58
N ILE A 86 -6.53 9.03 -3.36
CA ILE A 86 -5.72 8.95 -2.14
C ILE A 86 -5.32 7.50 -1.85
N PHE A 87 -6.20 6.52 -2.01
CA PHE A 87 -5.84 5.09 -1.88
C PHE A 87 -4.73 4.71 -2.87
N SER A 88 -4.87 5.02 -4.15
CA SER A 88 -3.86 4.73 -5.17
C SER A 88 -2.52 5.41 -4.86
N ASN A 89 -2.56 6.66 -4.40
CA ASN A 89 -1.36 7.42 -4.00
C ASN A 89 -0.67 6.86 -2.75
N ASN A 90 -1.38 6.10 -1.93
CA ASN A 90 -0.84 5.36 -0.79
C ASN A 90 -0.58 3.89 -1.14
N GLU A 91 -0.38 3.58 -2.43
CA GLU A 91 0.05 2.27 -2.93
C GLU A 91 -0.90 1.12 -2.58
N PHE A 92 -2.19 1.41 -2.33
CA PHE A 92 -3.23 0.39 -2.32
C PHE A 92 -3.50 -0.05 -3.75
N ASP A 93 -3.72 -1.36 -3.92
CA ASP A 93 -4.09 -1.89 -5.22
C ASP A 93 -5.48 -1.40 -5.62
N GLU A 94 -5.62 -0.99 -6.87
CA GLU A 94 -6.94 -0.58 -7.36
C GLU A 94 -7.82 -1.78 -7.64
N ASP A 95 -7.24 -2.95 -7.89
CA ASP A 95 -7.98 -4.17 -8.20
C ASP A 95 -8.81 -4.65 -6.98
N ILE A 96 -8.41 -4.30 -5.75
CA ILE A 96 -9.20 -4.56 -4.53
C ILE A 96 -10.28 -3.49 -4.28
N ILE A 97 -10.21 -2.33 -4.95
CA ILE A 97 -11.22 -1.26 -4.87
C ILE A 97 -12.32 -1.54 -5.88
N THR A 98 -13.20 -2.44 -5.49
CA THR A 98 -14.27 -2.97 -6.34
C THR A 98 -15.40 -1.97 -6.65
N ASN A 99 -15.73 -1.06 -5.72
CA ASN A 99 -16.87 -0.15 -5.85
C ASN A 99 -16.42 1.28 -5.54
N VAL A 100 -16.72 2.22 -6.44
CA VAL A 100 -16.45 3.65 -6.28
C VAL A 100 -17.60 4.44 -6.89
N ASP A 101 -18.64 4.68 -6.09
CA ASP A 101 -19.89 5.25 -6.57
C ASP A 101 -20.25 6.52 -5.82
N GLY A 102 -20.69 7.55 -6.56
CA GLY A 102 -21.52 8.61 -6.02
C GLY A 102 -22.93 8.08 -5.78
N LYS A 103 -23.51 8.39 -4.62
CA LYS A 103 -24.88 8.03 -4.26
C LYS A 103 -25.85 9.21 -4.26
N GLY A 104 -25.36 10.41 -4.61
CA GLY A 104 -26.15 11.63 -4.56
C GLY A 104 -26.42 12.11 -3.13
N GLU A 105 -27.57 12.74 -2.94
CA GLU A 105 -27.96 13.34 -1.67
C GLU A 105 -28.48 12.35 -0.64
N ILE A 106 -28.21 12.65 0.64
CA ILE A 106 -28.82 11.95 1.77
C ILE A 106 -29.96 12.80 2.33
N LEU A 107 -31.14 12.19 2.44
CA LEU A 107 -32.32 12.82 3.04
C LEU A 107 -32.10 13.14 4.53
N LEU A 108 -32.57 14.32 4.95
CA LEU A 108 -32.37 14.87 6.31
C LEU A 108 -32.88 13.97 7.45
N LYS A 109 -33.87 13.11 7.19
CA LYS A 109 -34.53 12.26 8.21
C LYS A 109 -33.70 11.07 8.69
N LEU A 110 -32.58 10.76 8.03
CA LEU A 110 -31.79 9.56 8.32
C LEU A 110 -30.76 9.75 9.44
N VAL A 111 -30.49 10.99 9.85
CA VAL A 111 -29.47 11.32 10.86
C VAL A 111 -30.13 11.61 12.20
N LYS A 112 -29.59 11.04 13.29
CA LYS A 112 -30.03 11.29 14.67
C LYS A 112 -29.45 12.60 15.21
N GLU A 113 -29.80 13.71 14.60
CA GLU A 113 -29.38 15.07 14.97
C GLU A 113 -30.55 16.03 14.67
N GLU A 114 -30.72 17.07 15.48
CA GLU A 114 -31.85 18.01 15.34
C GLU A 114 -31.44 19.29 14.61
N ASP A 115 -30.18 19.68 14.71
CA ASP A 115 -29.65 20.86 14.02
C ASP A 115 -29.42 20.59 12.53
N LEU A 116 -30.17 21.32 11.69
CA LEU A 116 -30.14 21.20 10.24
C LEU A 116 -28.75 21.45 9.63
N HIS A 117 -27.98 22.39 10.16
CA HIS A 117 -26.63 22.66 9.66
C HIS A 117 -25.68 21.50 9.97
N ARG A 118 -25.83 20.90 11.16
CA ARG A 118 -25.05 19.73 11.57
C ARG A 118 -25.41 18.48 10.77
N ILE A 119 -26.71 18.22 10.55
CA ILE A 119 -27.18 17.12 9.68
C ILE A 119 -26.53 17.23 8.29
N ARG A 120 -26.56 18.42 7.68
CA ARG A 120 -25.97 18.65 6.36
C ARG A 120 -24.46 18.38 6.35
N GLY A 121 -23.75 18.86 7.38
CA GLY A 121 -22.34 18.55 7.57
C GLY A 121 -22.05 17.05 7.64
N LEU A 122 -22.90 16.30 8.36
CA LEU A 122 -22.76 14.85 8.49
C LEU A 122 -23.13 14.08 7.21
N ASN A 123 -23.96 14.66 6.34
CA ASN A 123 -24.36 14.07 5.05
C ASN A 123 -23.32 14.30 3.94
N ARG A 124 -22.55 15.38 4.02
CA ARG A 124 -21.41 15.62 3.11
C ARG A 124 -20.23 14.73 3.47
N LYS A 125 -20.32 13.46 3.09
CA LYS A 125 -19.32 12.45 3.46
C LYS A 125 -19.01 11.47 2.33
N VAL A 126 -17.89 10.79 2.48
CA VAL A 126 -17.60 9.54 1.81
C VAL A 126 -17.45 8.44 2.86
N GLU A 127 -18.15 7.34 2.67
CA GLU A 127 -18.03 6.14 3.48
C GLU A 127 -17.11 5.14 2.78
N ILE A 128 -16.11 4.67 3.53
CA ILE A 128 -15.15 3.67 3.10
C ILE A 128 -15.41 2.41 3.90
N ILE A 129 -15.60 1.29 3.22
CA ILE A 129 -15.87 -0.02 3.82
C ILE A 129 -14.80 -0.99 3.36
N VAL A 130 -14.02 -1.50 4.31
CA VAL A 130 -12.94 -2.46 4.10
C VAL A 130 -13.36 -3.81 4.67
N LYS A 131 -13.43 -4.81 3.80
CA LYS A 131 -13.74 -6.19 4.16
C LYS A 131 -12.47 -7.04 4.09
N PRO A 132 -11.93 -7.52 5.23
CA PRO A 132 -10.83 -8.48 5.23
C PRO A 132 -11.32 -9.90 4.93
N TYR A 133 -10.40 -10.79 4.54
CA TYR A 133 -10.66 -12.22 4.48
C TYR A 133 -10.82 -12.81 5.90
N SER A 134 -11.85 -13.66 6.08
CA SER A 134 -12.09 -14.41 7.31
C SER A 134 -12.33 -15.89 6.99
N PRO A 135 -11.47 -16.82 7.47
CA PRO A 135 -10.19 -16.56 8.14
C PRO A 135 -9.17 -15.89 7.19
N PRO A 136 -8.14 -15.19 7.71
CA PRO A 136 -7.07 -14.65 6.88
C PRO A 136 -6.48 -15.76 6.01
N ARG A 137 -6.21 -15.46 4.73
CA ARG A 137 -5.60 -16.47 3.86
C ARG A 137 -4.25 -16.86 4.43
N VAL A 138 -3.96 -18.16 4.42
CA VAL A 138 -2.63 -18.66 4.78
C VAL A 138 -1.66 -18.03 3.78
N LYS A 139 -0.88 -17.04 4.24
CA LYS A 139 0.20 -16.44 3.46
C LYS A 139 1.08 -17.61 3.06
N LYS A 140 1.06 -18.00 1.78
CA LYS A 140 2.05 -18.95 1.27
C LYS A 140 3.38 -18.27 1.56
N VAL A 141 4.12 -18.81 2.54
CA VAL A 141 5.49 -18.43 2.78
C VAL A 141 6.16 -18.72 1.45
N VAL A 142 6.40 -17.67 0.67
CA VAL A 142 7.28 -17.74 -0.49
C VAL A 142 8.52 -18.40 0.09
N THR A 143 8.78 -19.63 -0.34
CA THR A 143 9.92 -20.45 0.06
C THR A 143 11.07 -19.51 0.30
N LYS A 144 11.56 -19.42 1.56
CA LYS A 144 12.67 -18.53 1.95
C LYS A 144 13.67 -18.56 0.79
N LYS A 145 13.71 -17.50 -0.01
CA LYS A 145 14.79 -17.36 -0.97
C LYS A 145 16.06 -17.32 -0.14
N PRO A 146 17.14 -17.96 -0.59
CA PRO A 146 18.38 -17.96 0.17
C PRO A 146 18.74 -16.52 0.55
N ASP A 147 19.10 -16.33 1.81
CA ASP A 147 19.45 -15.00 2.34
C ASP A 147 20.51 -14.41 1.39
N ILE A 148 20.30 -13.17 0.94
CA ILE A 148 21.22 -12.48 0.04
C ILE A 148 22.66 -12.57 0.55
N LYS A 149 22.85 -12.60 1.86
CA LYS A 149 24.17 -12.80 2.47
C LYS A 149 24.83 -14.11 2.04
N GLU A 150 24.10 -15.21 2.04
CA GLU A 150 24.60 -16.53 1.64
C GLU A 150 24.84 -16.56 0.14
N VAL A 151 23.96 -15.94 -0.64
CA VAL A 151 24.10 -15.94 -2.10
C VAL A 151 25.26 -15.07 -2.57
N LEU A 152 25.42 -13.86 -2.01
CA LEU A 152 26.55 -12.98 -2.37
C LEU A 152 27.90 -13.55 -1.91
N LYS A 153 27.92 -14.38 -0.86
CA LYS A 153 29.12 -15.11 -0.43
C LYS A 153 29.43 -16.32 -1.31
N GLY A 154 28.44 -16.86 -2.02
CA GLY A 154 28.59 -17.98 -2.93
C GLY A 154 29.07 -17.59 -4.33
N GLU A 155 28.93 -18.54 -5.26
CA GLU A 155 29.11 -18.31 -6.68
C GLU A 155 27.90 -17.54 -7.23
N VAL A 156 28.19 -16.38 -7.83
CA VAL A 156 27.21 -15.56 -8.52
C VAL A 156 27.58 -15.45 -9.99
N LYS A 157 26.60 -15.20 -10.86
CA LYS A 157 26.79 -15.02 -12.31
C LYS A 157 26.13 -13.72 -12.78
N ALA A 158 26.63 -13.19 -13.89
CA ALA A 158 25.98 -12.06 -14.55
C ALA A 158 24.57 -12.47 -15.01
N GLY A 159 23.58 -11.64 -14.72
CA GLY A 159 22.15 -11.92 -14.93
C GLY A 159 21.42 -12.35 -13.67
N ASP A 160 22.12 -12.74 -12.60
CA ASP A 160 21.47 -13.12 -11.34
C ASP A 160 20.77 -11.93 -10.71
N LYS A 161 19.54 -12.17 -10.24
CA LYS A 161 18.66 -11.16 -9.67
C LYS A 161 18.25 -11.56 -8.26
N PHE A 162 18.55 -10.68 -7.32
CA PHE A 162 18.26 -10.89 -5.90
C PHE A 162 17.28 -9.83 -5.40
N THR A 163 16.18 -10.27 -4.82
CA THR A 163 15.24 -9.38 -4.14
C THR A 163 15.79 -9.06 -2.75
N LEU A 164 15.93 -7.77 -2.41
CA LEU A 164 16.32 -7.37 -1.07
C LEU A 164 15.16 -7.63 -0.09
N ASP A 165 15.10 -8.85 0.42
CA ASP A 165 14.06 -9.27 1.37
C ASP A 165 14.12 -8.38 2.63
N ASN A 166 12.96 -8.08 3.21
CA ASN A 166 12.82 -7.18 4.38
C ASN A 166 13.32 -5.73 4.17
N ILE A 167 13.52 -5.28 2.94
CA ILE A 167 13.68 -3.86 2.61
C ILE A 167 12.31 -3.24 2.36
N LEU A 168 11.72 -2.73 3.44
CA LEU A 168 10.43 -2.07 3.49
C LEU A 168 10.62 -0.56 3.45
N PHE A 169 9.95 0.08 2.50
CA PHE A 169 9.87 1.53 2.41
C PHE A 169 8.63 2.02 3.13
N LYS A 170 8.69 3.22 3.71
CA LYS A 170 7.45 3.86 4.14
C LYS A 170 6.56 4.14 2.93
N THR A 171 5.28 3.84 3.07
CA THR A 171 4.24 3.97 2.03
C THR A 171 4.25 5.35 1.37
N GLY A 172 4.42 5.36 0.04
CA GLY A 172 4.51 6.58 -0.79
C GLY A 172 5.81 7.38 -0.65
N TYR A 173 6.81 6.87 0.06
CA TYR A 173 8.11 7.53 0.25
C TYR A 173 9.29 6.64 -0.17
N SER A 174 10.44 7.29 -0.39
CA SER A 174 11.69 6.64 -0.77
C SER A 174 12.59 6.23 0.41
N TYR A 175 12.19 6.51 1.66
CA TYR A 175 12.99 6.17 2.83
C TYR A 175 12.55 4.85 3.48
N LEU A 176 13.52 4.16 4.06
CA LEU A 176 13.33 2.85 4.68
C LEU A 176 12.73 2.93 6.07
N LEU A 177 11.96 1.91 6.43
CA LEU A 177 11.57 1.64 7.81
C LEU A 177 12.81 1.27 8.65
N PRO A 178 12.81 1.55 9.97
CA PRO A 178 13.93 1.22 10.85
C PRO A 178 14.35 -0.25 10.80
N GLU A 179 13.39 -1.16 10.74
CA GLU A 179 13.59 -2.61 10.68
C GLU A 179 14.43 -3.05 9.47
N SER A 180 14.29 -2.34 8.35
CA SER A 180 15.00 -2.63 7.10
C SER A 180 16.45 -2.17 7.09
N LYS A 181 16.85 -1.30 8.02
CA LYS A 181 18.22 -0.79 8.07
C LYS A 181 19.23 -1.91 8.33
N LYS A 182 18.91 -2.86 9.21
CA LYS A 182 19.79 -3.99 9.54
C LYS A 182 20.08 -4.85 8.31
N THR A 183 19.05 -5.19 7.54
CA THR A 183 19.23 -5.98 6.31
C THR A 183 20.10 -5.24 5.29
N LEU A 184 19.88 -3.93 5.12
CA LEU A 184 20.68 -3.15 4.19
C LEU A 184 22.15 -3.03 4.62
N GLU A 185 22.42 -2.96 5.93
CA GLU A 185 23.78 -2.99 6.47
C GLU A 185 24.49 -4.30 6.14
N ASP A 186 23.80 -5.43 6.28
CA ASP A 186 24.39 -6.74 6.01
C ASP A 186 24.65 -6.94 4.51
N VAL A 187 23.75 -6.47 3.65
CA VAL A 187 23.96 -6.44 2.19
C VAL A 187 25.17 -5.58 1.84
N ALA A 188 25.32 -4.41 2.47
CA ALA A 188 26.46 -3.53 2.23
C ALA A 188 27.78 -4.20 2.62
N LYS A 189 27.84 -4.91 3.76
CA LYS A 189 29.02 -5.68 4.17
C LYS A 189 29.41 -6.73 3.15
N ALA A 190 28.45 -7.54 2.67
CA ALA A 190 28.73 -8.57 1.67
C ALA A 190 29.27 -7.98 0.35
N LEU A 191 28.76 -6.84 -0.10
CA LEU A 191 29.21 -6.16 -1.33
C LEU A 191 30.56 -5.42 -1.18
N LEU A 192 30.96 -5.10 0.05
CA LEU A 192 32.30 -4.62 0.37
C LEU A 192 33.33 -5.75 0.35
N GLU A 193 32.98 -6.94 0.88
CA GLU A 193 33.85 -8.12 0.85
C GLU A 193 34.10 -8.62 -0.59
N ARG A 194 33.13 -8.45 -1.49
CA ARG A 194 33.20 -8.89 -2.89
C ARG A 194 33.35 -7.71 -3.84
N GLU A 195 34.58 -7.24 -4.06
CA GLU A 195 34.86 -6.08 -4.92
C GLU A 195 34.70 -6.34 -6.42
N ASP A 196 34.66 -7.60 -6.82
CA ASP A 196 34.49 -8.08 -8.18
C ASP A 196 33.07 -7.87 -8.74
N ILE A 197 32.06 -7.69 -7.89
CA ILE A 197 30.66 -7.65 -8.33
C ILE A 197 30.26 -6.25 -8.82
N TYR A 198 29.71 -6.17 -10.05
CA TYR A 198 29.08 -4.99 -10.63
C TYR A 198 27.59 -5.23 -10.80
N PHE A 199 26.75 -4.30 -10.35
CA PHE A 199 25.32 -4.52 -10.26
C PHE A 199 24.46 -3.28 -10.52
N THR A 200 23.20 -3.53 -10.83
CA THR A 200 22.16 -2.51 -10.99
C THR A 200 21.07 -2.71 -9.95
N ILE A 201 20.76 -1.65 -9.22
CA ILE A 201 19.69 -1.59 -8.22
C ILE A 201 18.39 -1.23 -8.94
N GLN A 202 17.40 -2.11 -8.86
CA GLN A 202 16.11 -1.97 -9.55
C GLN A 202 15.01 -1.69 -8.52
N GLY A 203 14.37 -0.54 -8.61
CA GLY A 203 13.24 -0.19 -7.73
C GLY A 203 11.90 -0.48 -8.38
N HIS A 204 10.97 -1.06 -7.63
CA HIS A 204 9.63 -1.44 -8.10
C HIS A 204 8.53 -0.74 -7.28
N VAL A 205 7.36 -0.55 -7.90
CA VAL A 205 6.15 -0.01 -7.25
C VAL A 205 4.93 -0.82 -7.71
N CYS A 206 3.91 -0.91 -6.87
CA CYS A 206 2.82 -1.85 -7.09
C CYS A 206 1.63 -1.31 -7.89
N CYS A 207 1.27 -0.03 -7.80
CA CYS A 207 -0.09 0.38 -8.17
C CYS A 207 -0.11 1.66 -9.03
N THR A 208 0.41 1.60 -10.25
CA THR A 208 0.39 2.74 -11.17
C THR A 208 -0.35 2.45 -12.46
N LYS A 209 -1.17 3.41 -12.91
CA LYS A 209 -1.87 3.34 -14.21
C LYS A 209 -1.00 3.81 -15.36
N HIS A 210 -1.24 3.22 -16.54
CA HIS A 210 -0.62 3.59 -17.83
C HIS A 210 0.92 3.56 -17.81
N SER A 211 1.51 2.60 -17.09
CA SER A 211 2.98 2.42 -17.00
C SER A 211 3.76 3.63 -16.47
N ARG A 212 3.06 4.58 -15.84
CA ARG A 212 3.66 5.73 -15.15
C ARG A 212 4.31 5.26 -13.85
N ASP A 213 5.23 6.04 -13.30
CA ASP A 213 5.76 5.75 -11.96
C ASP A 213 4.79 6.25 -10.88
N ALA A 214 5.01 5.84 -9.63
CA ALA A 214 4.28 6.38 -8.49
C ALA A 214 4.87 7.73 -8.08
N ILE A 215 4.09 8.52 -7.35
CA ILE A 215 4.49 9.84 -6.88
C ILE A 215 5.26 9.69 -5.56
N ASP A 216 6.49 10.21 -5.52
CA ASP A 216 7.21 10.37 -4.26
C ASP A 216 6.57 11.54 -3.48
N ARG A 217 5.96 11.22 -2.34
CA ARG A 217 5.24 12.20 -1.52
C ARG A 217 6.11 13.31 -0.97
N LYS A 218 7.42 13.07 -0.81
CA LYS A 218 8.38 14.10 -0.35
C LYS A 218 8.63 15.13 -1.43
N THR A 219 8.90 14.69 -2.65
CA THR A 219 9.29 15.57 -3.76
C THR A 219 8.13 15.97 -4.67
N LYS A 220 6.97 15.33 -4.51
CA LYS A 220 5.78 15.41 -5.38
C LYS A 220 6.05 15.03 -6.83
N LYS A 221 7.20 14.41 -7.12
CA LYS A 221 7.59 13.99 -8.46
C LYS A 221 7.13 12.56 -8.72
N ARG A 222 6.76 12.27 -9.96
CA ARG A 222 6.32 10.94 -10.40
C ARG A 222 7.52 10.05 -10.75
N ASN A 223 8.32 9.72 -9.74
CA ASN A 223 9.57 8.96 -9.88
C ASN A 223 9.88 8.06 -8.66
N LEU A 224 8.86 7.59 -7.91
CA LEU A 224 9.05 6.87 -6.65
C LEU A 224 9.92 5.61 -6.82
N SER A 225 9.73 4.82 -7.88
CA SER A 225 10.55 3.62 -8.12
C SER A 225 12.03 3.97 -8.30
N VAL A 226 12.33 5.06 -9.01
CA VAL A 226 13.70 5.59 -9.19
C VAL A 226 14.24 6.12 -7.86
N ALA A 227 13.43 6.86 -7.10
CA ALA A 227 13.83 7.45 -5.83
C ALA A 227 14.19 6.38 -4.79
N ARG A 228 13.44 5.27 -4.74
CA ARG A 228 13.74 4.10 -3.88
C ARG A 228 15.05 3.43 -4.27
N ALA A 229 15.26 3.17 -5.56
CA ALA A 229 16.52 2.61 -6.06
C ALA A 229 17.72 3.52 -5.75
N LYS A 230 17.54 4.84 -5.94
CA LYS A 230 18.55 5.86 -5.63
C LYS A 230 18.87 5.91 -4.14
N TYR A 231 17.88 5.77 -3.27
CA TYR A 231 18.10 5.75 -1.82
C TYR A 231 19.06 4.63 -1.41
N ILE A 232 18.86 3.42 -1.96
CA ILE A 232 19.75 2.28 -1.72
C ILE A 232 21.14 2.54 -2.31
N TYR A 233 21.23 3.07 -3.53
CA TYR A 233 22.50 3.45 -4.16
C TYR A 233 23.29 4.44 -3.30
N ASP A 234 22.66 5.53 -2.86
CA ASP A 234 23.29 6.56 -2.04
C ASP A 234 23.77 5.98 -0.69
N TYR A 235 22.99 5.07 -0.11
CA TYR A 235 23.35 4.37 1.11
C TYR A 235 24.59 3.49 0.93
N LEU A 236 24.60 2.64 -0.11
CA LEU A 236 25.73 1.73 -0.41
C LEU A 236 27.00 2.52 -0.75
N ALA A 237 26.87 3.62 -1.49
CA ALA A 237 27.99 4.52 -1.78
C ALA A 237 28.54 5.17 -0.50
N LYS A 238 27.66 5.57 0.44
CA LYS A 238 28.08 6.10 1.74
C LYS A 238 28.79 5.06 2.61
N LYS A 239 28.46 3.77 2.46
CA LYS A 239 29.15 2.66 3.14
C LYS A 239 30.50 2.30 2.50
N GLY A 240 30.88 2.93 1.39
CA GLY A 240 32.21 2.77 0.77
C GLY A 240 32.22 1.94 -0.51
N ILE A 241 31.07 1.44 -0.97
CA ILE A 241 31.02 0.68 -2.22
C ILE A 241 31.28 1.62 -3.39
N ASN A 242 32.22 1.25 -4.28
CA ASN A 242 32.63 2.08 -5.39
C ASN A 242 31.45 2.37 -6.33
N LYS A 243 31.17 3.65 -6.56
CA LYS A 243 30.09 4.12 -7.44
C LYS A 243 30.17 3.56 -8.86
N ARG A 244 31.37 3.25 -9.37
CA ARG A 244 31.57 2.65 -10.71
C ARG A 244 31.01 1.23 -10.81
N ARG A 245 30.86 0.54 -9.67
CA ARG A 245 30.31 -0.82 -9.59
C ARG A 245 28.79 -0.85 -9.55
N MET A 246 28.14 0.31 -9.40
CA MET A 246 26.71 0.40 -9.10
C MET A 246 25.99 1.30 -10.10
N LYS A 247 24.82 0.85 -10.53
CA LYS A 247 23.83 1.67 -11.24
C LYS A 247 22.49 1.55 -10.53
N TYR A 248 21.56 2.46 -10.79
CA TYR A 248 20.19 2.35 -10.27
C TYR A 248 19.17 2.72 -11.35
N VAL A 249 18.00 2.07 -11.32
CA VAL A 249 16.91 2.29 -12.27
C VAL A 249 15.56 2.06 -11.60
N GLY A 250 14.57 2.85 -12.00
CA GLY A 250 13.18 2.64 -11.61
C GLY A 250 12.44 1.78 -12.63
N MET A 251 11.93 0.64 -12.18
CA MET A 251 11.21 -0.34 -12.99
C MET A 251 9.70 -0.11 -13.00
N ARG A 252 9.20 0.86 -12.24
CA ARG A 252 7.77 1.18 -12.13
C ARG A 252 6.96 -0.10 -11.79
N ARG A 253 5.74 -0.25 -12.32
CA ARG A 253 4.92 -1.47 -12.24
C ARG A 253 5.18 -2.47 -13.39
N LYS A 254 6.33 -2.44 -14.06
CA LYS A 254 6.54 -3.27 -15.27
C LYS A 254 6.70 -4.77 -15.00
N PHE A 255 7.00 -5.16 -13.76
CA PHE A 255 7.34 -6.56 -13.40
C PHE A 255 6.62 -7.00 -12.10
N PRO A 256 5.28 -7.11 -12.12
CA PRO A 256 4.53 -7.59 -10.97
C PRO A 256 4.81 -9.08 -10.71
N LEU A 257 4.86 -9.49 -9.44
CA LEU A 257 5.13 -10.87 -9.04
C LEU A 257 3.88 -11.77 -9.05
N GLY A 258 2.70 -11.21 -9.32
CA GLY A 258 1.42 -11.96 -9.32
C GLY A 258 0.94 -12.40 -7.94
N GLY A 259 1.50 -11.83 -6.87
CA GLY A 259 1.13 -12.07 -5.47
C GLY A 259 0.55 -10.83 -4.80
N GLU A 260 0.67 -10.73 -3.47
CA GLU A 260 0.19 -9.54 -2.75
C GLU A 260 0.93 -8.26 -3.18
N PRO A 261 0.22 -7.12 -3.30
CA PRO A 261 0.77 -5.82 -3.70
C PRO A 261 2.03 -5.36 -2.95
N LYS A 262 2.16 -5.74 -1.68
CA LYS A 262 3.33 -5.41 -0.86
C LYS A 262 4.63 -5.98 -1.41
N TYR A 263 4.60 -7.12 -2.09
CA TYR A 263 5.79 -7.74 -2.67
C TYR A 263 6.26 -7.02 -3.95
N ASP A 264 5.39 -6.23 -4.58
CA ASP A 264 5.76 -5.37 -5.70
C ASP A 264 6.38 -4.03 -5.28
N ARG A 265 6.27 -3.69 -3.99
CA ARG A 265 6.97 -2.55 -3.36
C ARG A 265 8.37 -2.96 -2.90
N ARG A 266 9.22 -3.40 -3.84
CA ARG A 266 10.54 -3.99 -3.55
C ARG A 266 11.69 -3.28 -4.25
N VAL A 267 12.90 -3.58 -3.81
CA VAL A 267 14.14 -3.29 -4.53
C VAL A 267 14.88 -4.60 -4.79
N GLU A 268 15.43 -4.72 -5.99
CA GLU A 268 16.23 -5.87 -6.43
C GLU A 268 17.65 -5.41 -6.78
N ILE A 269 18.61 -6.32 -6.64
CA ILE A 269 19.97 -6.18 -7.15
C ILE A 269 20.11 -7.15 -8.32
N LEU A 270 20.39 -6.61 -9.51
CA LEU A 270 20.75 -7.38 -10.69
C LEU A 270 22.26 -7.35 -10.88
N ILE A 271 22.93 -8.49 -10.84
CA ILE A 271 24.34 -8.58 -11.18
C ILE A 271 24.49 -8.41 -12.69
N THR A 272 25.33 -7.46 -13.07
CA THR A 272 25.57 -7.10 -14.47
C THR A 272 26.90 -7.63 -15.00
N TYR A 273 27.90 -7.73 -14.12
CA TYR A 273 29.23 -8.18 -14.49
C TYR A 273 29.99 -8.63 -13.23
N ILE A 274 30.93 -9.56 -13.42
CA ILE A 274 31.85 -10.04 -12.37
C ILE A 274 33.25 -9.80 -12.90
N GLY A 275 34.01 -8.97 -12.20
CA GLY A 275 35.41 -8.73 -12.47
C GLY A 275 36.19 -10.02 -12.31
N LYS A 276 37.08 -10.31 -13.24
CA LYS A 276 38.09 -11.35 -13.00
C LYS A 276 39.02 -10.82 -11.92
N ASN A 277 39.16 -11.57 -10.82
CA ASN A 277 40.27 -11.36 -9.91
C ASN A 277 41.54 -11.66 -10.72
N ASN A 278 42.38 -10.64 -10.92
CA ASN A 278 43.74 -10.84 -11.39
C ASN A 278 44.60 -11.32 -10.22
#